data_AF-A0A9Q3ELX5-F1
#
_entry.id   AF-A0A9Q3ELX5-F1
#
_cell.length_a   1.000
_cell.length_b   1.000
_cell.length_c   1.000
_cell.angle_alpha   90.00
_cell.angle_beta   90.00
_cell.angle_gamma   90.00
#
_symmetry.space_group_name_H-M   'P 1'
#
loop_
_entity.id
_entity.type
_entity.pdbx_description
1 polymer ?
#
loop_
_entity_poly.entity_id
_entity_poly.type
_entity_poly.pdbx_seq_one_letter_code
_entity_poly.pdbx_strand_id
1 'polypeptide(L)'
;MLTPGALPTAPDKQLLKEFYQKFSSVEEVQSVAQNSQGVKLINESQVQTSCNTHSGKIKIGKNIINMQDFYITYVHAMLAKLGIRVWGPDLEEAPDFLYNGACCIVALMTFCQIACSGAYQYMNANLIYCSDLGLLSTEYDHYVHYVLAKKFKKEAREKGWVMQDVERKVVQPARKRLHYRRYTFLVSHNHAKRYKIITSDANAHSDYEYNSKAGIYVVKTLAYQSDSPT
;
A
#
# COMPACT_ATOMS: atom_id res chain seq x y z
N MET A 1 5.57 -3.67 -7.32
CA MET A 1 4.98 -2.83 -6.27
C MET A 1 3.60 -2.40 -6.73
N LEU A 2 2.57 -2.57 -5.91
CA LEU A 2 1.17 -2.36 -6.31
C LEU A 2 0.82 -0.87 -6.41
N THR A 3 0.07 -0.49 -7.43
CA THR A 3 -0.52 0.85 -7.57
C THR A 3 -1.58 1.07 -6.47
N PRO A 4 -1.90 2.33 -6.12
CA PRO A 4 -2.94 2.62 -5.13
C PRO A 4 -4.29 1.99 -5.53
N GLY A 5 -4.80 1.06 -4.71
CA GLY A 5 -6.03 0.33 -4.97
C GLY A 5 -5.85 -1.02 -5.69
N ALA A 6 -4.65 -1.34 -6.19
CA ALA A 6 -4.35 -2.65 -6.71
C ALA A 6 -4.12 -3.66 -5.58
N LEU A 7 -4.74 -4.82 -5.71
CA LEU A 7 -4.51 -5.99 -4.86
C LEU A 7 -3.49 -6.91 -5.54
N PRO A 8 -2.71 -7.69 -4.76
CA PRO A 8 -2.03 -8.83 -5.34
C PRO A 8 -3.06 -9.72 -6.03
N THR A 9 -2.86 -10.01 -7.31
CA THR A 9 -3.61 -11.06 -7.99
C THR A 9 -3.16 -12.39 -7.43
N ALA A 10 -4.06 -13.36 -7.33
CA ALA A 10 -3.68 -14.73 -6.99
C ALA A 10 -2.55 -15.21 -7.91
N PRO A 11 -1.51 -15.86 -7.38
CA PRO A 11 -0.40 -16.35 -8.18
C PRO A 11 -0.88 -17.41 -9.19
N ASP A 12 -0.28 -17.41 -10.38
CA ASP A 12 -0.58 -18.42 -11.39
C ASP A 12 -0.11 -19.80 -10.91
N LYS A 13 -1.01 -20.79 -10.98
CA LYS A 13 -0.79 -22.17 -10.54
C LYS A 13 0.37 -22.82 -11.27
N GLN A 14 0.62 -22.47 -12.54
CA GLN A 14 1.76 -23.01 -13.28
C GLN A 14 3.09 -22.47 -12.73
N LEU A 15 3.15 -21.16 -12.45
CA LEU A 15 4.32 -20.52 -11.84
C LEU A 15 4.62 -21.07 -10.45
N LEU A 16 3.57 -21.28 -9.64
CA LEU A 16 3.71 -21.92 -8.33
C LEU A 16 4.30 -23.32 -8.46
N LYS A 17 3.79 -24.14 -9.39
CA LYS A 17 4.31 -25.50 -9.60
C LYS A 17 5.79 -25.50 -9.99
N GLU A 18 6.22 -24.59 -10.86
CA GLU A 18 7.64 -24.42 -11.20
C GLU A 18 8.48 -24.01 -9.98
N PHE A 19 7.93 -23.17 -9.11
CA PHE A 19 8.61 -22.74 -7.89
C PHE A 19 8.79 -23.90 -6.90
N TYR A 20 7.74 -24.66 -6.62
CA TYR A 20 7.78 -25.83 -5.73
C TYR A 20 8.65 -26.98 -6.26
N GLN A 21 8.96 -27.00 -7.56
CA GLN A 21 9.94 -27.95 -8.11
C GLN A 21 11.39 -27.56 -7.80
N LYS A 22 11.66 -26.28 -7.53
CA LYS A 22 13.02 -25.76 -7.31
C LYS A 22 13.39 -25.68 -5.83
N PHE A 23 12.40 -25.52 -4.95
CA PHE A 23 12.61 -25.34 -3.53
C PHE A 23 11.74 -26.29 -2.73
N SER A 24 12.32 -26.87 -1.67
CA SER A 24 11.59 -27.73 -0.74
C SER A 24 11.45 -27.13 0.66
N SER A 25 12.24 -26.09 1.00
CA SER A 25 12.18 -25.46 2.32
C SER A 25 12.51 -23.96 2.28
N VAL A 26 12.05 -23.22 3.29
CA VAL A 26 12.25 -21.76 3.38
C VAL A 26 13.73 -21.44 3.64
N GLU A 27 14.44 -22.33 4.34
CA GLU A 27 15.89 -22.21 4.60
C GLU A 27 16.70 -22.31 3.30
N GLU A 28 16.29 -23.18 2.38
CA GLU A 28 16.90 -23.28 1.04
C GLU A 28 16.71 -21.98 0.26
N VAL A 29 15.49 -21.42 0.28
CA VAL A 29 15.17 -20.14 -0.32
C VAL A 29 16.04 -19.02 0.28
N GLN A 30 16.16 -18.96 1.60
CA GLN A 30 16.97 -17.97 2.30
C GLN A 30 18.46 -18.10 1.94
N SER A 31 18.98 -19.32 1.91
CA SER A 31 20.37 -19.59 1.52
C SER A 31 20.66 -19.10 0.10
N VAL A 32 19.76 -19.43 -0.84
CA VAL A 32 19.86 -18.92 -2.21
C VAL A 32 19.79 -17.40 -2.22
N ALA A 33 18.83 -16.77 -1.53
CA ALA A 33 18.67 -15.32 -1.50
C ALA A 33 19.93 -14.60 -0.99
N GLN A 34 20.58 -15.13 0.05
CA GLN A 34 21.78 -14.56 0.68
C GLN A 34 23.08 -14.81 -0.11
N ASN A 35 23.13 -15.83 -0.98
CA ASN A 35 24.34 -16.16 -1.72
C ASN A 35 24.67 -15.12 -2.82
N SER A 36 25.60 -14.20 -2.58
CA SER A 36 25.99 -13.16 -3.56
C SER A 36 26.49 -13.70 -4.91
N GLN A 37 26.95 -14.96 -4.97
CA GLN A 37 27.42 -15.63 -6.19
C GLN A 37 26.36 -16.55 -6.82
N GLY A 38 25.13 -16.55 -6.28
CA GLY A 38 24.05 -17.41 -6.76
C GLY A 38 23.63 -17.09 -8.20
N VAL A 39 23.49 -18.13 -9.02
CA VAL A 39 22.97 -18.00 -10.39
C VAL A 39 21.50 -17.61 -10.37
N LYS A 40 21.09 -16.71 -11.27
CA LYS A 40 19.69 -16.33 -11.42
C LYS A 40 18.90 -17.50 -11.99
N LEU A 41 17.85 -17.95 -11.28
CA LEU A 41 17.03 -19.10 -11.67
C LEU A 41 16.15 -18.85 -12.90
N ILE A 42 15.90 -17.58 -13.22
CA ILE A 42 15.25 -17.10 -14.44
C ILE A 42 15.99 -15.86 -14.96
N ASN A 43 15.73 -15.49 -16.21
CA ASN A 43 16.22 -14.22 -16.75
C ASN A 43 15.44 -13.04 -16.11
N GLU A 44 16.13 -11.95 -15.79
CA GLU A 44 15.50 -10.73 -15.26
C GLU A 44 14.43 -10.16 -16.19
N SER A 45 14.59 -10.32 -17.51
CA SER A 45 13.57 -9.90 -18.49
C SER A 45 12.23 -10.62 -18.35
N GLN A 46 12.19 -11.75 -17.64
CA GLN A 46 10.95 -12.49 -17.34
C GLN A 46 10.24 -11.97 -16.09
N VAL A 47 10.89 -11.12 -15.29
CA VAL A 47 10.28 -10.55 -14.08
C VAL A 47 9.37 -9.40 -14.48
N GLN A 48 8.10 -9.49 -14.11
CA GLN A 48 7.10 -8.46 -14.39
C GLN A 48 6.88 -7.59 -13.17
N THR A 49 7.01 -6.29 -13.35
CA THR A 49 6.51 -5.30 -12.38
C THR A 49 5.19 -4.71 -12.87
N SER A 50 4.19 -4.69 -12.00
CA SER A 50 2.89 -4.05 -12.24
C SER A 50 2.94 -2.53 -12.41
N CYS A 51 4.10 -1.92 -12.18
CA CYS A 51 4.35 -0.54 -12.55
C CYS A 51 5.18 -0.50 -13.82
N ASN A 52 4.73 0.25 -14.83
CA ASN A 52 5.57 0.80 -15.89
C ASN A 52 6.52 1.85 -15.29
N THR A 53 7.32 1.47 -14.31
CA THR A 53 8.29 2.33 -13.65
C THR A 53 9.51 2.46 -14.54
N HIS A 54 9.47 3.45 -15.43
CA HIS A 54 10.70 4.13 -15.80
C HIS A 54 11.21 4.91 -14.58
N SER A 55 12.54 5.00 -14.43
CA SER A 55 13.25 5.87 -13.48
C SER A 55 12.47 7.13 -13.12
N GLY A 56 12.27 7.40 -11.83
CA GLY A 56 11.76 8.69 -11.39
C GLY A 56 10.86 8.69 -10.17
N LYS A 57 10.05 9.74 -10.09
CA LYS A 57 9.17 10.08 -8.96
C LYS A 57 7.86 9.31 -9.05
N ILE A 58 7.73 8.19 -8.34
CA ILE A 58 6.48 7.46 -8.20
C ILE A 58 5.65 8.10 -7.09
N LYS A 59 4.45 8.59 -7.40
CA LYS A 59 3.54 9.08 -6.37
C LYS A 59 2.81 7.89 -5.73
N ILE A 60 3.14 7.56 -4.49
CA ILE A 60 2.43 6.58 -3.66
C ILE A 60 1.67 7.33 -2.56
N GLY A 61 0.36 7.49 -2.77
CA GLY A 61 -0.49 8.27 -1.86
C GLY A 61 -0.08 9.75 -1.84
N LYS A 62 0.37 10.23 -0.67
CA LYS A 62 0.88 11.61 -0.49
C LYS A 62 2.40 11.73 -0.70
N ASN A 63 3.11 10.60 -0.74
CA ASN A 63 4.56 10.58 -0.79
C ASN A 63 5.03 10.35 -2.22
N ILE A 64 6.16 10.97 -2.56
CA ILE A 64 6.86 10.73 -3.82
C ILE A 64 8.03 9.83 -3.50
N ILE A 65 8.03 8.62 -4.04
CA ILE A 65 9.16 7.72 -3.99
C ILE A 65 10.06 8.03 -5.16
N ASN A 66 11.25 8.56 -4.87
CA ASN A 66 12.32 8.62 -5.85
C ASN A 66 12.99 7.25 -5.88
N MET A 67 12.58 6.39 -6.81
CA MET A 67 13.19 5.07 -6.98
C MET A 67 14.18 5.18 -8.13
N GLN A 68 15.47 5.19 -7.81
CA GLN A 68 16.52 5.07 -8.82
C GLN A 68 16.38 3.73 -9.54
N ASP A 69 16.67 3.69 -10.84
CA ASP A 69 16.61 2.45 -11.64
C ASP A 69 17.36 1.29 -10.99
N PHE A 70 18.51 1.60 -10.37
CA PHE A 70 19.31 0.62 -9.65
C PHE A 70 18.51 -0.19 -8.62
N TYR A 71 17.59 0.44 -7.88
CA TYR A 71 16.77 -0.26 -6.88
C TYR A 71 15.73 -1.18 -7.53
N ILE A 72 15.18 -0.78 -8.68
CA ILE A 72 14.25 -1.60 -9.44
C ILE A 72 14.99 -2.83 -9.99
N THR A 73 16.17 -2.61 -10.58
CA THR A 73 17.05 -3.68 -11.06
C THR A 73 17.43 -4.63 -9.93
N TYR A 74 17.72 -4.11 -8.74
CA TYR A 74 18.03 -4.95 -7.58
C TYR A 74 16.84 -5.84 -7.16
N VAL A 75 15.63 -5.30 -7.12
CA VAL A 75 14.42 -6.08 -6.84
C VAL A 75 14.19 -7.14 -7.91
N HIS A 76 14.35 -6.79 -9.19
CA HIS A 76 14.23 -7.73 -10.32
C HIS A 76 15.27 -8.84 -10.24
N ALA A 77 16.52 -8.50 -9.93
CA ALA A 77 17.60 -9.46 -9.74
C ALA A 77 17.27 -10.46 -8.63
N MET A 78 16.74 -9.98 -7.50
CA MET A 78 16.37 -10.83 -6.37
C MET A 78 15.19 -11.76 -6.71
N LEU A 79 14.17 -11.24 -7.38
CA LEU A 79 13.04 -12.04 -7.87
C LEU A 79 13.50 -13.09 -8.88
N ALA A 80 14.35 -12.70 -9.82
CA ALA A 80 14.92 -13.59 -10.83
C ALA A 80 15.78 -14.69 -10.20
N LYS A 81 16.51 -14.34 -9.13
CA LYS A 81 17.31 -15.28 -8.35
C LYS A 81 16.47 -16.35 -7.67
N LEU A 82 15.27 -16.01 -7.20
CA LEU A 82 14.34 -16.99 -6.61
C LEU A 82 13.37 -17.61 -7.63
N GLY A 83 13.47 -17.26 -8.91
CA GLY A 83 12.56 -17.78 -9.93
C GLY A 83 11.15 -17.21 -9.88
N ILE A 84 10.94 -16.11 -9.16
CA ILE A 84 9.62 -15.48 -8.99
C ILE A 84 9.42 -14.47 -10.13
N ARG A 85 8.54 -14.79 -11.09
CA ARG A 85 8.26 -13.90 -12.23
C ARG A 85 7.37 -12.71 -11.86
N VAL A 86 6.43 -12.90 -10.94
CA VAL A 86 5.51 -11.85 -10.48
C VAL A 86 5.49 -11.90 -8.97
N TRP A 87 5.88 -10.81 -8.31
CA TRP A 87 5.70 -10.73 -6.86
C TRP A 87 4.21 -10.63 -6.53
N GLY A 88 3.70 -11.62 -5.81
CA GLY A 88 2.30 -11.70 -5.41
C GLY A 88 2.15 -12.84 -4.41
N PRO A 89 2.18 -12.56 -3.10
CA PRO A 89 1.93 -13.56 -2.07
C PRO A 89 0.57 -14.23 -2.28
N ASP A 90 0.49 -15.51 -1.98
CA ASP A 90 -0.78 -16.23 -1.95
C ASP A 90 -1.55 -15.84 -0.68
N LEU A 91 -2.64 -15.09 -0.86
CA LEU A 91 -3.49 -14.62 0.23
C LEU A 91 -4.56 -15.63 0.65
N GLU A 92 -4.65 -16.77 -0.05
CA GLU A 92 -5.52 -17.90 0.28
C GLU A 92 -4.78 -18.93 1.16
N GLU A 93 -3.47 -19.05 1.01
CA GLU A 93 -2.60 -19.88 1.85
C GLU A 93 -2.17 -19.17 3.16
N ALA A 94 -1.63 -19.95 4.11
CA ALA A 94 -1.11 -19.40 5.36
C ALA A 94 0.25 -18.69 5.14
N PRO A 95 0.65 -17.75 6.02
CA PRO A 95 1.93 -17.02 5.89
C PRO A 95 3.14 -17.94 5.85
N ASP A 96 3.08 -19.04 6.61
CA ASP A 96 4.20 -19.96 6.81
C ASP A 96 4.44 -20.93 5.64
N PHE A 97 3.61 -20.87 4.59
CA PHE A 97 3.81 -21.68 3.38
C PHE A 97 5.05 -21.22 2.62
N LEU A 98 5.72 -22.17 1.98
CA LEU A 98 7.02 -21.97 1.34
C LEU A 98 7.07 -20.79 0.36
N TYR A 99 6.05 -20.64 -0.51
CA TYR A 99 6.01 -19.54 -1.47
C TYR A 99 5.77 -18.17 -0.81
N ASN A 100 4.95 -18.12 0.24
CA ASN A 100 4.72 -16.91 1.02
C ASN A 100 5.97 -16.52 1.82
N GLY A 101 6.66 -17.49 2.42
CA GLY A 101 7.97 -17.30 3.04
C GLY A 101 8.99 -16.73 2.05
N ALA A 102 9.03 -17.25 0.81
CA ALA A 102 9.89 -16.70 -0.24
C ALA A 102 9.53 -15.25 -0.61
N CYS A 103 8.23 -14.94 -0.72
CA CYS A 103 7.77 -13.58 -0.97
C CYS A 103 8.13 -12.61 0.17
N CYS A 104 8.09 -13.09 1.41
CA CYS A 104 8.53 -12.37 2.60
C CYS A 104 10.05 -12.09 2.55
N ILE A 105 10.86 -13.12 2.33
CA ILE A 105 12.33 -13.00 2.21
C ILE A 105 12.71 -11.96 1.16
N VAL A 106 12.13 -12.01 -0.05
CA VAL A 106 12.41 -11.01 -1.09
C VAL A 106 12.04 -9.61 -0.63
N ALA A 107 10.85 -9.45 -0.06
CA ALA A 107 10.37 -8.14 0.37
C ALA A 107 11.28 -7.54 1.45
N LEU A 108 11.66 -8.33 2.45
CA LEU A 108 12.52 -7.87 3.55
C LEU A 108 13.94 -7.56 3.07
N MET A 109 14.58 -8.48 2.32
CA MET A 109 15.96 -8.27 1.85
C MET A 109 16.06 -7.05 0.93
N THR A 110 15.10 -6.89 0.01
CA THR A 110 15.08 -5.73 -0.88
C THR A 110 14.76 -4.44 -0.14
N PHE A 111 13.82 -4.46 0.80
CA PHE A 111 13.53 -3.31 1.65
C PHE A 111 14.74 -2.86 2.45
N CYS A 112 15.41 -3.78 3.16
CA CYS A 112 16.58 -3.45 3.98
C CYS A 112 17.74 -2.93 3.12
N GLN A 113 18.03 -3.55 1.97
CA GLN A 113 19.09 -3.08 1.08
C GLN A 113 18.84 -1.65 0.59
N ILE A 114 17.61 -1.37 0.16
CA ILE A 114 17.20 -0.05 -0.35
C ILE A 114 17.17 0.99 0.78
N ALA A 115 16.75 0.60 1.98
CA ALA A 115 16.73 1.47 3.14
C ALA A 115 18.16 1.84 3.59
N CYS A 116 19.03 0.85 3.71
CA CYS A 116 20.44 1.03 4.10
C CYS A 116 21.25 1.81 3.06
N SER A 117 20.88 1.76 1.78
CA SER A 117 21.51 2.59 0.73
C SER A 117 21.08 4.07 0.78
N GLY A 118 20.22 4.44 1.74
CA GLY A 118 19.78 5.82 1.94
C GLY A 118 18.58 6.22 1.08
N ALA A 119 17.95 5.29 0.36
CA ALA A 119 16.83 5.61 -0.54
C ALA A 119 15.65 6.25 0.21
N TYR A 120 15.46 5.97 1.50
CA TYR A 120 14.37 6.52 2.31
C TYR A 120 14.79 7.68 3.23
N GLN A 121 15.99 8.26 3.06
CA GLN A 121 16.44 9.38 3.89
C GLN A 121 15.48 10.57 3.86
N TYR A 122 14.90 10.88 2.69
CA TYR A 122 13.92 11.96 2.56
C TYR A 122 12.60 11.70 3.32
N MET A 123 12.34 10.47 3.76
CA MET A 123 11.18 10.10 4.57
C MET A 123 11.47 10.16 6.08
N ASN A 124 12.68 10.52 6.51
CA ASN A 124 13.13 10.41 7.90
C ASN A 124 12.93 8.99 8.47
N ALA A 125 13.20 7.96 7.65
CA ALA A 125 13.06 6.57 8.07
C ALA A 125 14.03 6.26 9.21
N ASN A 126 13.53 5.63 10.28
CA ASN A 126 14.38 5.16 11.38
C ASN A 126 15.06 3.84 10.98
N LEU A 127 16.32 3.93 10.56
CA LEU A 127 17.08 2.79 10.06
C LEU A 127 17.57 1.83 11.15
N ILE A 128 17.43 2.18 12.43
CA ILE A 128 17.83 1.31 13.57
C ILE A 128 17.09 -0.03 13.51
N TYR A 129 15.85 -0.04 13.00
CA TYR A 129 15.03 -1.25 12.89
C TYR A 129 15.28 -2.04 11.60
N CYS A 130 16.10 -1.57 10.67
CA CYS A 130 16.36 -2.29 9.42
C CYS A 130 17.16 -3.59 9.63
N SER A 131 17.88 -3.72 10.75
CA SER A 131 18.57 -4.95 11.14
C SER A 131 17.69 -5.92 11.93
N ASP A 132 16.52 -5.50 12.41
CA ASP A 132 15.60 -6.35 13.16
C ASP A 132 14.65 -7.09 12.20
N LEU A 133 15.14 -8.18 11.63
CA LEU A 133 14.37 -9.00 10.70
C LEU A 133 13.13 -9.64 11.34
N GLY A 134 13.15 -9.89 12.65
CA GLY A 134 12.00 -10.46 13.36
C GLY A 134 10.83 -9.47 13.45
N LEU A 135 11.13 -8.22 13.80
CA LEU A 135 10.15 -7.14 13.77
C LEU A 135 9.62 -6.91 12.36
N LEU A 136 10.52 -6.86 11.37
CA LEU A 136 10.12 -6.63 9.98
C LEU A 136 9.28 -7.77 9.40
N SER A 137 9.58 -9.03 9.73
CA SER A 137 8.74 -10.18 9.34
C SER A 137 7.35 -10.07 9.96
N THR A 138 7.27 -9.74 11.25
CA THR A 138 5.98 -9.57 11.94
C THR A 138 5.13 -8.46 11.31
N GLU A 139 5.76 -7.33 10.99
CA GLU A 139 5.08 -6.20 10.32
C GLU A 139 4.67 -6.55 8.89
N TYR A 140 5.51 -7.30 8.17
CA TYR A 140 5.19 -7.82 6.85
C TYR A 140 3.96 -8.74 6.90
N ASP A 141 3.93 -9.70 7.82
CA ASP A 141 2.83 -10.66 7.95
C ASP A 141 1.52 -9.97 8.31
N HIS A 142 1.58 -9.01 9.24
CA HIS A 142 0.41 -8.19 9.56
C HIS A 142 -0.05 -7.39 8.34
N TYR A 143 0.85 -6.75 7.59
CA TYR A 143 0.46 -5.98 6.42
C TYR A 143 -0.11 -6.86 5.30
N VAL A 144 0.57 -7.96 4.94
CA VAL A 144 0.20 -8.81 3.80
C VAL A 144 -0.95 -9.74 4.18
N HIS A 145 -0.79 -10.57 5.20
CA HIS A 145 -1.72 -11.64 5.52
C HIS A 145 -2.90 -11.20 6.40
N TYR A 146 -2.84 -10.00 7.00
CA TYR A 146 -4.02 -9.41 7.65
C TYR A 146 -4.61 -8.24 6.85
N VAL A 147 -3.85 -7.17 6.58
CA VAL A 147 -4.41 -5.97 5.93
C VAL A 147 -4.74 -6.20 4.45
N LEU A 148 -3.81 -6.75 3.64
CA LEU A 148 -4.06 -7.01 2.23
C LEU A 148 -5.05 -8.16 2.04
N ALA A 149 -4.90 -9.27 2.78
CA ALA A 149 -5.85 -10.39 2.73
C ALA A 149 -7.30 -9.96 3.04
N LYS A 150 -7.50 -9.07 4.00
CA LYS A 150 -8.84 -8.52 4.31
C LYS A 150 -9.42 -7.72 3.15
N LYS A 151 -8.59 -6.94 2.45
CA LYS A 151 -9.03 -6.19 1.26
C LYS A 151 -9.30 -7.14 0.08
N PHE A 152 -8.44 -8.14 -0.12
CA PHE A 152 -8.59 -9.18 -1.14
C PHE A 152 -9.90 -9.94 -1.00
N LYS A 153 -10.19 -10.45 0.22
CA LYS A 153 -11.46 -11.14 0.51
C LYS A 153 -12.69 -10.27 0.29
N LYS A 154 -12.59 -8.96 0.50
CA LYS A 154 -13.68 -8.02 0.23
C LYS A 154 -13.86 -7.75 -1.26
N GLU A 155 -12.77 -7.55 -1.99
CA GLU A 155 -12.81 -7.38 -3.45
C GLU A 155 -13.34 -8.64 -4.17
N ALA A 156 -12.99 -9.83 -3.66
CA ALA A 156 -13.50 -11.10 -4.18
C ALA A 156 -15.03 -11.24 -3.99
N ARG A 157 -15.58 -10.66 -2.91
CA ARG A 157 -17.03 -10.64 -2.64
C ARG A 157 -17.74 -9.55 -3.43
N GLU A 158 -17.14 -8.37 -3.51
CA GLU A 158 -17.69 -7.20 -4.18
C GLU A 158 -16.59 -6.53 -5.01
N LYS A 159 -16.66 -6.74 -6.32
CA LYS A 159 -15.70 -6.16 -7.27
C LYS A 159 -15.78 -4.63 -7.23
N GLY A 160 -14.62 -3.98 -7.12
CA GLY A 160 -14.49 -2.54 -6.99
C GLY A 160 -14.60 -2.00 -5.56
N TRP A 161 -14.78 -2.87 -4.55
CA TRP A 161 -14.92 -2.45 -3.16
C TRP A 161 -13.72 -1.64 -2.65
N VAL A 162 -12.49 -2.06 -2.99
CA VAL A 162 -11.28 -1.35 -2.57
C VAL A 162 -11.24 0.06 -3.16
N MET A 163 -11.62 0.21 -4.43
CA MET A 163 -11.66 1.51 -5.09
C MET A 163 -12.71 2.42 -4.45
N GLN A 164 -13.91 1.90 -4.17
CA GLN A 164 -14.95 2.64 -3.45
C GLN A 164 -14.51 3.02 -2.03
N ASP A 165 -13.81 2.14 -1.32
CA ASP A 165 -13.30 2.42 0.01
C ASP A 165 -12.25 3.55 0.00
N VAL A 166 -11.38 3.55 -1.01
CA VAL A 166 -10.43 4.64 -1.25
C VAL A 166 -11.18 5.95 -1.53
N GLU A 167 -12.17 5.94 -2.42
CA GLU A 167 -13.03 7.11 -2.71
C GLU A 167 -13.71 7.64 -1.44
N ARG A 168 -14.31 6.77 -0.63
CA ARG A 168 -14.93 7.13 0.66
C ARG A 168 -13.94 7.75 1.64
N LYS A 169 -12.70 7.24 1.69
CA LYS A 169 -11.66 7.75 2.61
C LYS A 169 -11.13 9.13 2.23
N VAL A 170 -11.28 9.57 0.97
CA VAL A 170 -10.88 10.93 0.54
C VAL A 170 -11.79 12.02 1.15
N VAL A 171 -13.03 11.67 1.48
CA VAL A 171 -14.04 12.59 2.03
C VAL A 171 -13.62 13.16 3.38
N GLN A 172 -13.15 12.33 4.31
CA GLN A 172 -12.82 12.75 5.67
C GLN A 172 -11.68 13.79 5.73
N PRO A 173 -10.55 13.62 5.00
CA PRO A 173 -9.55 14.67 4.86
C PRO A 173 -10.07 15.96 4.22
N ALA A 174 -11.00 15.87 3.25
CA ALA A 174 -11.61 17.05 2.65
C ALA A 174 -12.45 17.84 3.68
N ARG A 175 -13.27 17.13 4.47
CA ARG A 175 -14.00 17.70 5.61
C ARG A 175 -13.07 18.42 6.58
N LYS A 176 -11.98 17.76 7.00
CA LYS A 176 -10.98 18.36 7.92
C LYS A 176 -10.32 19.62 7.36
N ARG A 177 -10.02 19.67 6.05
CA ARG A 177 -9.48 20.88 5.40
C ARG A 177 -10.49 22.03 5.39
N LEU A 178 -11.75 21.74 5.08
CA LEU A 178 -12.82 22.74 5.03
C LEU A 178 -13.12 23.28 6.43
N HIS A 179 -13.24 22.38 7.41
CA HIS A 179 -13.28 22.69 8.84
C HIS A 179 -12.18 23.68 9.22
N TYR A 180 -10.91 23.33 8.95
CA TYR A 180 -9.77 24.16 9.33
C TYR A 180 -9.87 25.56 8.74
N ARG A 181 -10.16 25.67 7.42
CA ARG A 181 -10.31 26.96 6.74
C ARG A 181 -11.43 27.82 7.32
N ARG A 182 -12.60 27.22 7.61
CA ARG A 182 -13.74 27.94 8.20
C ARG A 182 -13.45 28.40 9.61
N TYR A 183 -12.89 27.52 10.43
CA TYR A 183 -12.49 27.86 11.79
C TYR A 183 -11.47 29.01 11.80
N THR A 184 -10.42 28.93 10.96
CA THR A 184 -9.41 30.00 10.86
C THR A 184 -10.02 31.33 10.43
N PHE A 185 -10.97 31.32 9.48
CA PHE A 185 -11.67 32.52 9.03
C PHE A 185 -12.52 33.14 10.15
N LEU A 186 -13.26 32.30 10.90
CA LEU A 186 -14.12 32.78 11.99
C LEU A 186 -13.31 33.35 13.16
N VAL A 187 -12.13 32.80 13.41
CA VAL A 187 -11.18 33.32 14.40
C VAL A 187 -10.62 34.67 13.94
N SER A 188 -10.14 34.77 12.69
CA SER A 188 -9.52 36.00 12.19
C SER A 188 -10.48 37.19 12.08
N HIS A 189 -11.77 36.93 11.82
CA HIS A 189 -12.82 37.96 11.74
C HIS A 189 -13.61 38.14 13.04
N ASN A 190 -13.10 37.57 14.14
CA ASN A 190 -13.63 37.75 15.49
C ASN A 190 -15.13 37.43 15.66
N HIS A 191 -15.63 36.42 14.93
CA HIS A 191 -17.02 36.00 15.02
C HIS A 191 -17.38 35.43 16.41
N ALA A 192 -18.68 35.48 16.73
CA ALA A 192 -19.22 34.99 17.99
C ALA A 192 -18.84 33.52 18.26
N LYS A 193 -18.58 33.21 19.54
CA LYS A 193 -18.14 31.89 20.02
C LYS A 193 -19.06 30.74 19.55
N ARG A 194 -20.37 30.99 19.46
CA ARG A 194 -21.36 30.01 18.99
C ARG A 194 -21.01 29.44 17.61
N TYR A 195 -20.56 30.27 16.68
CA TYR A 195 -20.23 29.84 15.32
C TYR A 195 -18.94 29.02 15.29
N LYS A 196 -17.95 29.39 16.09
CA LYS A 196 -16.68 28.66 16.23
C LYS A 196 -16.91 27.23 16.74
N ILE A 197 -17.82 27.05 17.69
CA ILE A 197 -18.20 25.75 18.25
C ILE A 197 -18.88 24.88 17.18
N ILE A 198 -19.86 25.41 16.45
CA ILE A 198 -20.56 24.67 15.40
C ILE A 198 -19.58 24.23 14.30
N THR A 199 -18.62 25.08 13.93
CA THR A 199 -17.60 24.77 12.94
C THR A 199 -16.40 23.99 13.47
N SER A 200 -16.41 23.54 14.73
CA SER A 200 -15.29 22.76 15.30
C SER A 200 -15.40 21.26 15.02
N ASP A 201 -16.57 20.77 14.62
CA ASP A 201 -16.75 19.38 14.20
C ASP A 201 -16.52 19.26 12.69
N ALA A 202 -15.57 18.41 12.29
CA ALA A 202 -15.32 18.11 10.88
C ALA A 202 -16.55 17.50 10.18
N ASN A 203 -17.43 16.81 10.93
CA ASN A 203 -18.66 16.23 10.36
C ASN A 203 -19.72 17.27 10.01
N ALA A 204 -19.69 18.47 10.62
CA ALA A 204 -20.60 19.58 10.30
C ALA A 204 -20.29 20.26 8.94
N HIS A 205 -19.41 19.67 8.13
CA HIS A 205 -18.95 20.20 6.85
C HIS A 205 -19.23 19.24 5.69
N SER A 206 -20.17 18.30 5.83
CA SER A 206 -20.57 17.35 4.79
C SER A 206 -21.19 17.99 3.55
N ASP A 207 -21.83 19.15 3.70
CA ASP A 207 -22.73 19.75 2.71
C ASP A 207 -22.02 20.21 1.41
N TYR A 208 -20.69 20.11 1.39
CA TYR A 208 -19.83 20.52 0.28
C TYR A 208 -19.16 19.31 -0.38
N GLU A 209 -19.66 18.09 -0.13
CA GLU A 209 -19.24 16.87 -0.81
C GLU A 209 -19.82 16.83 -2.23
N TYR A 210 -19.01 17.17 -3.23
CA TYR A 210 -19.40 17.03 -4.62
C TYR A 210 -19.38 15.55 -5.05
N ASN A 211 -20.51 15.05 -5.54
CA ASN A 211 -20.61 13.74 -6.17
C ASN A 211 -20.49 13.89 -7.69
N SER A 212 -19.31 13.59 -8.22
CA SER A 212 -19.02 13.70 -9.65
C SER A 212 -19.85 12.75 -10.53
N LYS A 213 -20.29 11.60 -9.99
CA LYS A 213 -21.10 10.63 -10.74
C LYS A 213 -22.53 11.16 -10.96
N ALA A 214 -23.05 11.92 -10.00
CA ALA A 214 -24.40 12.48 -10.06
C ALA A 214 -24.41 13.97 -10.47
N GLY A 215 -23.25 14.63 -10.56
CA GLY A 215 -23.14 16.05 -10.91
C GLY A 215 -23.69 17.00 -9.85
N ILE A 216 -23.86 16.55 -8.60
CA ILE A 216 -24.53 17.31 -7.53
C ILE A 216 -23.71 17.33 -6.24
N TYR A 217 -23.91 18.36 -5.42
CA TYR A 217 -23.43 18.37 -4.04
C TYR A 217 -24.36 17.52 -3.16
N VAL A 218 -23.77 16.63 -2.37
CA VAL A 218 -24.49 15.71 -1.49
C VAL A 218 -24.57 16.33 -0.10
N VAL A 219 -25.78 16.67 0.31
CA VAL A 219 -26.09 16.97 1.71
C VAL A 219 -26.47 15.66 2.38
N LYS A 220 -25.67 15.22 3.35
CA LYS A 220 -26.02 14.06 4.18
C LYS A 220 -26.78 14.57 5.38
N THR A 221 -28.11 14.44 5.37
CA THR A 221 -28.95 14.74 6.53
C THR A 221 -28.57 13.78 7.66
N LEU A 222 -27.90 14.30 8.68
CA LEU A 222 -27.66 13.55 9.91
C LEU A 222 -28.94 13.59 10.75
N ALA A 223 -29.24 12.54 11.51
CA ALA A 223 -30.50 12.42 12.26
C ALA A 223 -30.77 13.56 13.25
N TYR A 224 -29.77 14.39 13.56
CA TYR A 224 -29.86 15.55 14.43
C TYR A 224 -29.94 16.90 13.67
N GLN A 225 -29.94 16.89 12.35
CA GLN A 225 -30.11 18.08 11.53
C GLN A 225 -31.59 18.28 11.19
N SER A 226 -32.07 19.52 11.26
CA SER A 226 -33.43 19.87 10.84
C SER A 226 -33.61 19.58 9.36
N ASP A 227 -34.76 19.03 8.98
CA ASP A 227 -35.11 18.78 7.59
C ASP A 227 -34.93 20.05 6.76
N SER A 228 -34.25 19.91 5.61
CA SER A 228 -34.13 21.02 4.67
C SER A 228 -35.52 21.30 4.10
N PRO A 229 -35.98 22.57 4.07
CA PRO A 229 -37.25 22.89 3.44
C PRO A 229 -37.17 22.49 1.95
N THR A 230 -38.19 21.78 1.50
CA THR A 230 -38.36 21.31 0.12
C THR A 230 -38.73 22.44 -0.82
#